data_AF-A0A382W7B5-F1
#
_entry.id   AF-A0A382W7B5-F1
#
_cell.length_a   1.000
_cell.length_b   1.000
_cell.length_c   1.000
_cell.angle_alpha   90.00
_cell.angle_beta   90.00
_cell.angle_gamma   90.00
#
_symmetry.space_group_name_H-M   'P 1'
#
loop_
_entity.id
_entity.type
_entity.pdbx_description
1 polymer ?
#
loop_
_entity_poly.entity_id
_entity_poly.type
_entity_poly.pdbx_seq_one_letter_code
_entity_poly.pdbx_strand_id
1 'polypeptide(L)'
;MTATNLLKAVVEEKTAKLKLLEAQLEEFAKTCLKKRKEQNELKDRKIKLKTELENVEKELRQVDLGIWSDATEAQKRQQAIRILKDEIESTSREIEIHAVIQQRKDFYAALLVRLTKLQEELKDTDVECREPKEVIGELRQQIESLAISEYHQLIRSAKGNYDRHIRKQAENKIDGVKVSAKEQFSMNEYLDRFLKLDKVIER
;
A
#
# COMPACT_ATOMS: atom_id res chain seq x y z
N MET A 1 -104.26 -45.74 -30.73
CA MET A 1 -102.88 -45.94 -31.25
C MET A 1 -102.53 -47.41 -31.18
N THR A 2 -101.94 -48.00 -32.22
CA THR A 2 -101.47 -49.40 -32.21
C THR A 2 -100.11 -49.51 -31.51
N ALA A 3 -99.79 -50.65 -30.89
CA ALA A 3 -98.51 -50.89 -30.21
C ALA A 3 -97.29 -50.61 -31.12
N THR A 4 -97.44 -50.85 -32.42
CA THR A 4 -96.44 -50.53 -33.46
C THR A 4 -96.13 -49.04 -33.55
N ASN A 5 -97.11 -48.15 -33.40
CA ASN A 5 -96.89 -46.70 -33.45
C ASN A 5 -96.16 -46.18 -32.22
N LEU A 6 -96.42 -46.76 -31.04
CA LEU A 6 -95.69 -46.45 -29.80
C LEU A 6 -94.23 -46.89 -29.89
N LEU A 7 -93.96 -48.08 -30.43
CA LEU A 7 -92.59 -48.56 -30.64
C LEU A 7 -91.82 -47.69 -31.64
N LYS A 8 -92.46 -47.22 -32.72
CA LYS A 8 -91.83 -46.27 -33.66
C LYS A 8 -91.45 -44.96 -32.99
N ALA A 9 -92.33 -44.37 -32.18
CA ALA A 9 -92.03 -43.14 -31.45
C ALA A 9 -90.85 -43.30 -30.46
N VAL A 10 -90.76 -44.45 -29.77
CA VAL A 10 -89.62 -44.76 -28.88
C VAL A 10 -88.32 -44.91 -29.65
N VAL A 11 -88.35 -45.55 -30.83
CA VAL A 11 -87.17 -45.66 -31.70
C VAL A 11 -86.72 -44.28 -32.16
N GLU A 12 -87.64 -43.43 -32.63
CA GLU A 12 -87.35 -42.06 -33.06
C GLU A 12 -86.72 -41.22 -31.93
N GLU A 13 -87.28 -41.27 -30.71
CA GLU A 13 -86.74 -40.57 -29.54
C GLU A 13 -85.32 -41.05 -29.19
N LYS A 14 -85.09 -42.37 -29.19
CA LYS A 14 -83.77 -42.94 -28.89
C LYS A 14 -82.76 -42.61 -29.98
N THR A 15 -83.15 -42.62 -31.25
CA THR A 15 -82.28 -42.21 -32.37
C THR A 15 -81.91 -40.74 -32.28
N ALA A 16 -82.84 -39.86 -31.89
CA ALA A 16 -82.54 -38.45 -31.67
C ALA A 16 -81.55 -38.25 -30.50
N LYS A 17 -81.74 -38.96 -29.38
CA LYS A 17 -80.80 -38.93 -28.24
C LYS A 17 -79.42 -39.48 -28.60
N LEU A 18 -79.34 -40.56 -29.37
CA LEU A 18 -78.08 -41.13 -29.85
C LEU A 18 -77.29 -40.08 -30.65
N LYS A 19 -77.92 -39.44 -31.64
CA LYS A 19 -77.28 -38.40 -32.47
C LYS A 19 -76.77 -37.22 -31.66
N LEU A 20 -77.55 -36.78 -30.65
CA LEU A 20 -77.13 -35.70 -29.76
C LEU A 20 -75.88 -36.10 -28.95
N LEU A 21 -75.87 -37.30 -28.38
CA LEU A 21 -74.73 -37.80 -27.62
C LEU A 21 -73.48 -38.01 -28.49
N GLU A 22 -73.65 -38.49 -29.73
CA GLU A 22 -72.56 -38.62 -30.70
C GLU A 22 -71.94 -37.26 -31.04
N ALA A 23 -72.77 -36.23 -31.27
CA ALA A 23 -72.29 -34.87 -31.53
C ALA A 23 -71.55 -34.28 -30.32
N GLN A 24 -72.07 -34.47 -29.10
CA GLN A 24 -71.41 -34.02 -27.87
C GLN A 24 -70.08 -34.74 -27.64
N LEU A 25 -70.00 -36.04 -27.93
CA LEU A 25 -68.77 -36.81 -27.83
C LEU A 25 -67.71 -36.31 -28.82
N GLU A 26 -68.11 -36.01 -30.06
CA GLU A 26 -67.20 -35.47 -31.07
C GLU A 26 -66.63 -34.09 -30.66
N GLU A 27 -67.48 -33.21 -30.15
CA GLU A 27 -67.07 -31.88 -29.64
C GLU A 27 -66.15 -31.99 -28.42
N PHE A 28 -66.46 -32.91 -27.51
CA PHE A 28 -65.60 -33.21 -26.37
C PHE A 28 -64.23 -33.73 -26.82
N ALA A 29 -64.19 -34.63 -27.81
CA ALA A 29 -62.95 -35.15 -28.37
C ALA A 29 -62.07 -34.04 -28.99
N LYS A 30 -62.68 -33.12 -29.74
CA LYS A 30 -62.00 -31.92 -30.29
C LYS A 30 -61.42 -31.05 -29.17
N THR A 31 -62.18 -30.83 -28.10
CA THR A 31 -61.73 -30.04 -26.95
C THR A 31 -60.55 -30.70 -26.22
N CYS A 32 -60.61 -32.01 -26.01
CA CYS A 32 -59.52 -32.78 -25.40
C CYS A 32 -58.24 -32.71 -26.24
N LEU A 33 -58.34 -32.82 -27.56
CA LEU A 33 -57.20 -32.66 -28.47
C LEU A 33 -56.58 -31.27 -28.37
N LYS A 34 -57.40 -30.21 -28.31
CA LYS A 34 -56.92 -28.83 -28.15
C LYS A 34 -56.16 -28.66 -26.83
N LYS A 35 -56.75 -29.10 -25.71
CA LYS A 35 -56.09 -29.04 -24.39
C LYS A 35 -54.80 -29.83 -24.35
N ARG A 36 -54.71 -30.97 -25.05
CA ARG A 36 -53.49 -31.77 -25.13
C ARG A 36 -52.37 -31.06 -25.90
N LYS A 37 -52.71 -30.30 -26.95
CA LYS A 37 -51.75 -29.44 -27.65
C LYS A 37 -51.24 -28.32 -26.74
N GLU A 38 -52.14 -27.59 -26.09
CA GLU A 38 -51.79 -26.53 -25.13
C GLU A 38 -50.91 -27.07 -24.00
N GLN A 39 -51.22 -28.25 -23.46
CA GLN A 39 -50.39 -28.89 -22.42
C GLN A 39 -48.96 -29.17 -22.90
N ASN A 40 -48.79 -29.65 -24.13
CA ASN A 40 -47.47 -29.93 -24.70
C ASN A 40 -46.68 -28.64 -24.91
N GLU A 41 -47.30 -27.58 -25.44
CA GLU A 41 -46.68 -26.27 -25.60
C GLU A 41 -46.19 -25.69 -24.25
N LEU A 42 -47.01 -25.83 -23.19
CA LEU A 42 -46.62 -25.41 -21.84
C LEU A 42 -45.46 -26.25 -21.28
N LYS A 43 -45.42 -27.56 -21.55
CA LYS A 43 -44.29 -28.42 -21.16
C LYS A 43 -42.99 -27.99 -21.86
N ASP A 44 -43.05 -27.72 -23.16
CA ASP A 44 -41.89 -27.28 -23.93
C ASP A 44 -41.39 -25.92 -23.44
N ARG A 45 -42.30 -24.98 -23.16
CA ARG A 45 -41.96 -23.68 -22.57
C ARG A 45 -41.31 -23.83 -21.20
N LYS A 46 -41.83 -24.72 -20.36
CA LYS A 46 -41.25 -25.01 -19.03
C LYS A 46 -39.82 -25.53 -19.15
N ILE A 47 -39.54 -26.41 -20.11
CA ILE A 47 -38.18 -26.95 -20.33
C ILE A 47 -37.24 -25.82 -20.75
N LYS A 48 -37.65 -24.98 -21.72
CA LYS A 48 -36.83 -23.84 -22.19
C LYS A 48 -36.48 -22.89 -21.06
N LEU A 49 -37.46 -22.45 -20.28
CA LEU A 49 -37.24 -21.55 -19.15
C LEU A 49 -36.31 -22.15 -18.10
N LYS A 50 -36.40 -23.46 -17.86
CA LYS A 50 -35.49 -24.15 -16.93
C LYS A 50 -34.04 -24.11 -17.43
N THR A 51 -33.82 -24.38 -18.71
CA THR A 51 -32.49 -24.32 -19.31
C THR A 51 -31.92 -22.91 -19.31
N GLU A 52 -32.74 -21.90 -19.62
CA GLU A 52 -32.34 -20.49 -19.55
C GLU A 52 -31.93 -20.10 -18.11
N LEU A 53 -32.71 -20.51 -17.11
CA LEU A 53 -32.39 -20.25 -15.71
C LEU A 53 -31.07 -20.92 -15.28
N GLU A 54 -30.84 -22.17 -15.67
CA GLU A 54 -29.56 -22.86 -15.40
C GLU A 54 -28.36 -22.17 -16.07
N ASN A 55 -28.55 -21.56 -17.25
CA ASN A 55 -27.49 -20.79 -17.92
C ASN A 55 -27.21 -19.47 -17.19
N VAL A 56 -28.26 -18.73 -16.83
CA VAL A 56 -28.12 -17.48 -16.06
C VAL A 56 -27.46 -17.75 -14.70
N GLU A 57 -27.79 -18.84 -14.01
CA GLU A 57 -27.13 -19.23 -12.76
C GLU A 57 -25.63 -19.50 -12.95
N LYS A 58 -25.22 -20.09 -14.08
CA LYS A 58 -23.79 -20.30 -14.39
C LYS A 58 -23.08 -18.99 -14.65
N GLU A 59 -23.69 -18.10 -15.43
CA GLU A 59 -23.15 -16.77 -15.72
C GLU A 59 -23.00 -15.94 -14.44
N LEU A 60 -24.02 -15.96 -13.56
CA LEU A 60 -23.98 -15.29 -12.27
C LEU A 60 -22.79 -15.77 -11.43
N ARG A 61 -22.59 -17.09 -11.32
CA ARG A 61 -21.45 -17.66 -10.59
C ARG A 61 -20.11 -17.24 -11.17
N GLN A 62 -20.00 -17.13 -12.49
CA GLN A 62 -18.77 -16.66 -13.14
C GLN A 62 -18.49 -15.19 -12.81
N VAL A 63 -19.53 -14.35 -12.82
CA VAL A 63 -19.43 -12.94 -12.43
C VAL A 63 -19.03 -12.83 -10.96
N ASP A 64 -19.64 -13.59 -10.05
CA ASP A 64 -19.30 -13.61 -8.63
C ASP A 64 -17.82 -13.98 -8.38
N LEU A 65 -17.32 -14.99 -9.10
CA LEU A 65 -15.90 -15.37 -9.05
C LEU A 65 -14.99 -14.24 -9.56
N GLY A 66 -15.40 -13.54 -10.62
CA GLY A 66 -14.70 -12.37 -11.13
C GLY A 66 -14.62 -11.24 -10.10
N ILE A 67 -15.75 -10.90 -9.48
CA ILE A 67 -15.83 -9.88 -8.42
C ILE A 67 -14.89 -10.23 -7.25
N TRP A 68 -14.89 -11.49 -6.82
CA TRP A 68 -14.03 -11.93 -5.72
C TRP A 68 -12.53 -11.85 -6.08
N SER A 69 -12.17 -12.25 -7.30
CA SER A 69 -10.81 -12.12 -7.82
C SER A 69 -10.36 -10.65 -7.87
N ASP A 70 -11.19 -9.77 -8.41
CA ASP A 70 -10.90 -8.34 -8.52
C ASP A 70 -10.79 -7.67 -7.14
N ALA A 71 -11.65 -8.04 -6.19
CA ALA A 71 -11.59 -7.55 -4.82
C ALA A 71 -10.27 -7.97 -4.12
N THR A 72 -9.84 -9.22 -4.34
CA THR A 72 -8.57 -9.74 -3.80
C THR A 72 -7.38 -8.98 -4.38
N GLU A 73 -7.38 -8.72 -5.68
CA GLU A 73 -6.34 -7.95 -6.35
C GLU A 73 -6.32 -6.48 -5.90
N ALA A 74 -7.49 -5.87 -5.74
CA ALA A 74 -7.61 -4.52 -5.19
C ALA A 74 -7.01 -4.41 -3.78
N GLN A 75 -7.25 -5.41 -2.92
CA GLN A 75 -6.66 -5.46 -1.58
C GLN A 75 -5.13 -5.52 -1.61
N LYS A 76 -4.55 -6.36 -2.49
CA LYS A 76 -3.09 -6.44 -2.68
C LYS A 76 -2.50 -5.08 -3.10
N ARG A 77 -3.17 -4.41 -4.04
CA ARG A 77 -2.75 -3.08 -4.52
C ARG A 77 -2.86 -2.03 -3.43
N GLN A 78 -3.91 -2.04 -2.62
CA GLN A 78 -4.05 -1.14 -1.47
C GLN A 78 -2.90 -1.31 -0.47
N GLN A 79 -2.50 -2.56 -0.18
CA GLN A 79 -1.34 -2.83 0.68
C GLN A 79 -0.04 -2.28 0.07
N ALA A 80 0.20 -2.51 -1.23
CA ALA A 80 1.37 -1.97 -1.93
C ALA A 80 1.40 -0.43 -1.92
N ILE A 81 0.26 0.23 -2.15
CA ILE A 81 0.14 1.68 -2.08
C ILE A 81 0.51 2.20 -0.69
N ARG A 82 0.07 1.53 0.37
CA ARG A 82 0.40 1.93 1.75
C ARG A 82 1.91 1.85 1.98
N ILE A 83 2.54 0.74 1.61
CA ILE A 83 4.00 0.56 1.76
C ILE A 83 4.76 1.66 1.02
N LEU A 84 4.39 1.92 -0.24
CA LEU A 84 5.05 2.97 -1.04
C LEU A 84 4.84 4.37 -0.46
N LYS A 85 3.68 4.66 0.13
CA LYS A 85 3.45 5.95 0.81
C LYS A 85 4.38 6.12 2.02
N ASP A 86 4.49 5.09 2.85
CA ASP A 86 5.38 5.10 4.02
C ASP A 86 6.85 5.26 3.59
N GLU A 87 7.27 4.59 2.50
CA GLU A 87 8.62 4.72 1.92
C GLU A 87 8.89 6.11 1.35
N ILE A 88 7.92 6.71 0.64
CA ILE A 88 8.03 8.07 0.09
C ILE A 88 8.14 9.10 1.22
N GLU A 89 7.33 8.98 2.27
CA GLU A 89 7.38 9.87 3.42
C GLU A 89 8.74 9.79 4.13
N SER A 90 9.21 8.57 4.40
CA SER A 90 10.53 8.32 4.99
C SER A 90 11.66 8.90 4.13
N THR A 91 11.64 8.65 2.82
CA THR A 91 12.66 9.14 1.89
C THR A 91 12.62 10.67 1.74
N SER A 92 11.43 11.27 1.72
CA SER A 92 11.27 12.72 1.64
C SER A 92 11.85 13.39 2.88
N ARG A 93 11.56 12.84 4.07
CA ARG A 93 12.16 13.31 5.33
C ARG A 93 13.68 13.18 5.31
N GLU A 94 14.21 12.09 4.77
CA GLU A 94 15.65 11.88 4.64
C GLU A 94 16.32 12.92 3.72
N ILE A 95 15.67 13.27 2.61
CA ILE A 95 16.12 14.32 1.70
C ILE A 95 16.17 15.68 2.41
N GLU A 96 15.14 16.02 3.20
CA GLU A 96 15.11 17.25 3.98
C GLU A 96 16.23 17.30 5.03
N ILE A 97 16.44 16.19 5.75
CA ILE A 97 17.55 16.06 6.71
C ILE A 97 18.88 16.31 5.99
N HIS A 98 19.11 15.66 4.86
CA HIS A 98 20.33 15.84 4.07
C HIS A 98 20.52 17.27 3.56
N ALA A 99 19.46 17.93 3.10
CA ALA A 99 19.52 19.32 2.66
C ALA A 99 19.93 20.26 3.81
N VAL A 100 19.43 20.03 5.03
CA VAL A 100 19.84 20.81 6.21
C VAL A 100 21.27 20.50 6.61
N ILE A 101 21.70 19.24 6.54
CA ILE A 101 23.10 18.83 6.81
C ILE A 101 24.06 19.52 5.82
N GLN A 102 23.72 19.58 4.52
CA GLN A 102 24.56 20.21 3.49
C GLN A 102 24.80 21.71 3.73
N GLN A 103 23.90 22.40 4.45
CA GLN A 103 24.08 23.81 4.83
C GLN A 103 25.05 23.99 6.02
N ARG A 104 25.44 22.90 6.69
CA ARG A 104 26.33 22.94 7.85
C ARG A 104 27.78 22.71 7.43
N LYS A 105 28.71 23.30 8.18
CA LYS A 105 30.14 23.06 7.98
C LYS A 105 30.45 21.59 8.27
N ASP A 106 31.24 20.97 7.40
CA ASP A 106 31.76 19.63 7.66
C ASP A 106 32.69 19.63 8.89
N PHE A 107 33.03 18.44 9.38
CA PHE A 107 33.85 18.27 10.57
C PHE A 107 35.17 19.06 10.50
N TYR A 108 35.86 19.02 9.36
CA TYR A 108 37.16 19.66 9.20
C TYR A 108 37.05 21.18 9.13
N ALA A 109 36.06 21.71 8.41
CA ALA A 109 35.81 23.14 8.32
C ALA A 109 35.37 23.73 9.67
N ALA A 110 34.58 22.98 10.45
CA ALA A 110 34.21 23.38 11.80
C ALA A 110 35.41 23.34 12.77
N LEU A 111 36.23 22.30 12.68
CA LEU A 111 37.44 22.17 13.50
C LEU A 111 38.47 23.26 13.17
N LEU A 112 38.65 23.59 11.88
CA LEU A 112 39.52 24.68 11.45
C LEU A 112 39.12 26.01 12.10
N VAL A 113 37.83 26.36 12.03
CA VAL A 113 37.29 27.58 12.63
C VAL A 113 37.54 27.60 14.14
N ARG A 114 37.37 26.46 14.82
CA ARG A 114 37.60 26.37 16.27
C ARG A 114 39.08 26.49 16.63
N LEU A 115 39.96 25.81 15.91
CA LEU A 115 41.42 25.89 16.09
C LEU A 115 41.94 27.30 15.87
N THR A 116 41.51 27.99 14.80
CA THR A 116 41.88 29.39 14.56
C THR A 116 41.45 30.29 15.72
N LYS A 117 40.23 30.10 16.23
CA LYS A 117 39.75 30.87 17.39
C LYS A 117 40.55 30.59 18.66
N LEU A 118 40.88 29.32 18.93
CA LEU A 118 41.71 28.94 20.08
C LEU A 118 43.13 29.52 19.97
N GLN A 119 43.71 29.55 18.77
CA GLN A 119 45.02 30.15 18.54
C GLN A 119 44.99 31.67 18.74
N GLU A 120 43.92 32.35 18.33
CA GLU A 120 43.72 33.78 18.62
C GLU A 120 43.57 34.03 20.13
N GLU A 121 42.82 33.18 20.85
CA GLU A 121 42.66 33.25 22.31
C GLU A 121 43.99 33.04 23.07
N LEU A 122 44.95 32.32 22.47
CA LEU A 122 46.26 32.00 23.06
C LEU A 122 47.40 32.93 22.58
N LYS A 123 47.11 33.90 21.70
CA LYS A 123 48.12 34.73 21.04
C LYS A 123 48.99 35.55 22.03
N ASP A 124 48.45 35.84 23.21
CA ASP A 124 49.13 36.60 24.27
C ASP A 124 49.86 35.70 25.28
N THR A 125 50.00 34.40 24.99
CA THR A 125 50.73 33.44 25.81
C THR A 125 52.01 32.97 25.11
N ASP A 126 53.03 32.55 25.85
CA ASP A 126 54.31 32.01 25.31
C ASP A 126 54.16 30.60 24.67
N VAL A 127 52.96 30.22 24.27
CA VAL A 127 52.67 28.89 23.71
C VAL A 127 52.84 28.91 22.20
N GLU A 128 53.85 28.20 21.69
CA GLU A 128 53.98 27.95 20.25
C GLU A 128 52.83 27.07 19.76
N CYS A 129 52.00 27.62 18.88
CA CYS A 129 50.87 26.94 18.29
C CYS A 129 51.15 26.59 16.83
N ARG A 130 50.92 25.33 16.44
CA ARG A 130 50.98 24.87 15.04
C ARG A 130 49.93 25.56 14.17
N GLU A 131 50.17 25.69 12.86
CA GLU A 131 49.19 26.31 11.97
C GLU A 131 47.92 25.44 11.86
N PRO A 132 46.71 25.98 12.10
CA PRO A 132 45.46 25.22 12.07
C PRO A 132 45.22 24.44 10.77
N LYS A 133 45.65 24.99 9.62
CA LYS A 133 45.51 24.31 8.32
C LYS A 133 46.37 23.06 8.22
N GLU A 134 47.58 23.09 8.78
CA GLU A 134 48.48 21.94 8.80
C GLU A 134 47.90 20.82 9.65
N VAL A 135 47.41 21.16 10.86
CA VAL A 135 46.76 20.20 11.77
C VAL A 135 45.56 19.53 11.10
N ILE A 136 44.72 20.29 10.39
CA ILE A 136 43.57 19.73 9.65
C ILE A 136 44.01 18.81 8.51
N GLY A 137 45.07 19.19 7.78
CA GLY A 137 45.64 18.37 6.71
C GLY A 137 46.11 17.01 7.22
N GLU A 138 46.83 17.00 8.34
CA GLU A 138 47.28 15.77 9.00
C GLU A 138 46.10 14.92 9.47
N LEU A 139 45.14 15.51 10.20
CA LEU A 139 43.96 14.78 10.67
C LEU A 139 43.16 14.13 9.52
N ARG A 140 43.06 14.81 8.38
CA ARG A 140 42.40 14.26 7.19
C ARG A 140 43.17 13.07 6.63
N GLN A 141 44.49 13.19 6.46
CA GLN A 141 45.33 12.08 6.01
C GLN A 141 45.26 10.88 6.95
N GLN A 142 45.23 11.11 8.27
CA GLN A 142 45.13 10.06 9.27
C GLN A 142 43.78 9.34 9.21
N ILE A 143 42.66 10.04 8.96
CA ILE A 143 41.36 9.35 8.78
C ILE A 143 41.34 8.48 7.53
N GLU A 144 41.87 9.02 6.42
CA GLU A 144 41.86 8.37 5.10
C GLU A 144 42.86 7.21 5.00
N SER A 145 43.90 7.23 5.83
CA SER A 145 44.81 6.10 6.01
C SER A 145 44.05 4.86 6.52
N LEU A 146 44.34 3.69 5.96
CA LEU A 146 43.76 2.41 6.43
C LEU A 146 44.37 1.91 7.76
N ALA A 147 45.25 2.68 8.40
CA ALA A 147 45.85 2.27 9.65
C ALA A 147 44.82 2.18 10.79
N ILE A 148 45.08 1.27 11.72
CA ILE A 148 44.18 0.87 12.82
C ILE A 148 44.81 1.26 14.17
N SER A 149 45.59 2.35 14.22
CA SER A 149 46.09 2.80 15.52
C SER A 149 44.94 3.38 16.35
N GLU A 150 45.08 3.35 17.68
CA GLU A 150 44.10 3.92 18.60
C GLU A 150 43.78 5.39 18.27
N TYR A 151 44.79 6.12 17.80
CA TYR A 151 44.65 7.49 17.32
C TYR A 151 43.72 7.61 16.10
N HIS A 152 43.86 6.73 15.11
CA HIS A 152 42.99 6.72 13.92
C HIS A 152 41.53 6.45 14.31
N GLN A 153 41.32 5.52 15.24
CA GLN A 153 39.98 5.20 15.75
C GLN A 153 39.38 6.38 16.50
N LEU A 154 40.18 7.11 17.29
CA LEU A 154 39.75 8.28 18.03
C LEU A 154 39.28 9.41 17.11
N ILE A 155 40.03 9.73 16.04
CA ILE A 155 39.62 10.77 15.08
C ILE A 155 38.38 10.33 14.28
N ARG A 156 38.31 9.07 13.82
CA ARG A 156 37.11 8.55 13.12
C ARG A 156 35.88 8.57 14.01
N SER A 157 36.03 8.22 15.29
CA SER A 157 34.95 8.31 16.29
C SER A 157 34.51 9.76 16.49
N ALA A 158 35.45 10.70 16.60
CA ALA A 158 35.15 12.11 16.74
C ALA A 158 34.35 12.66 15.54
N LYS A 159 34.80 12.37 14.32
CA LYS A 159 34.06 12.71 13.10
C LYS A 159 32.66 12.07 13.08
N GLY A 160 32.56 10.77 13.37
CA GLY A 160 31.28 10.05 13.33
C GLY A 160 30.27 10.57 14.37
N ASN A 161 30.75 11.01 15.53
CA ASN A 161 29.91 11.64 16.55
C ASN A 161 29.48 13.06 16.16
N TYR A 162 30.39 13.84 15.55
CA TYR A 162 30.06 15.15 14.98
C TYR A 162 28.95 15.04 13.93
N ASP A 163 29.09 14.12 12.97
CA ASP A 163 28.10 13.87 11.92
C ASP A 163 26.74 13.47 12.53
N ARG A 164 26.76 12.61 13.56
CA ARG A 164 25.54 12.23 14.32
C ARG A 164 24.88 13.42 14.99
N HIS A 165 25.67 14.34 15.55
CA HIS A 165 25.15 15.54 16.20
C HIS A 165 24.53 16.52 15.19
N ILE A 166 25.16 16.74 14.04
CA ILE A 166 24.56 17.57 12.98
C ILE A 166 23.25 16.97 12.53
N ARG A 167 23.23 15.65 12.28
CA ARG A 167 22.02 14.95 11.88
C ARG A 167 20.89 15.13 12.90
N LYS A 168 21.17 14.92 14.19
CA LYS A 168 20.18 15.12 15.26
C LYS A 168 19.65 16.56 15.31
N GLN A 169 20.52 17.56 15.09
CA GLN A 169 20.07 18.96 15.00
C GLN A 169 19.22 19.23 13.75
N ALA A 170 19.51 18.57 12.63
CA ALA A 170 18.70 18.65 11.42
C ALA A 170 17.32 18.02 11.62
N GLU A 171 17.27 16.82 12.21
CA GLU A 171 16.04 16.13 12.61
C GLU A 171 15.19 17.01 13.54
N ASN A 172 15.76 17.51 14.64
CA ASN A 172 15.05 18.42 15.56
C ASN A 172 14.50 19.67 14.88
N LYS A 173 15.22 20.22 13.89
CA LYS A 173 14.79 21.41 13.14
C LYS A 173 13.58 21.10 12.27
N ILE A 174 13.58 19.96 11.58
CA ILE A 174 12.48 19.49 10.72
C ILE A 174 11.26 19.16 11.59
N ASP A 175 11.49 18.48 12.72
CA ASP A 175 10.44 18.09 13.66
C ASP A 175 9.92 19.28 14.51
N GLY A 176 10.45 20.50 14.33
CA GLY A 176 10.02 21.72 15.03
C GLY A 176 10.36 21.72 16.54
N VAL A 177 11.26 20.85 16.98
CA VAL A 177 11.66 20.72 18.39
C VAL A 177 12.53 21.91 18.79
N LYS A 178 12.15 22.61 19.86
CA LYS A 178 12.96 23.69 20.42
C LYS A 178 14.26 23.13 21.00
N VAL A 179 15.35 23.35 20.28
CA VAL A 179 16.71 22.99 20.73
C VAL A 179 17.11 23.90 21.87
N SER A 180 17.55 23.33 23.00
CA SER A 180 18.01 24.11 24.14
C SER A 180 19.29 24.89 23.81
N ALA A 181 19.54 26.02 24.47
CA ALA A 181 20.79 26.77 24.31
C ALA A 181 22.02 25.86 24.56
N LYS A 182 21.93 24.95 25.54
CA LYS A 182 22.96 23.96 25.84
C LYS A 182 23.30 23.05 24.64
N GLU A 183 22.30 22.60 23.88
CA GLU A 183 22.49 21.81 22.67
C GLU A 183 22.97 22.63 21.46
N GLN A 184 22.77 23.95 21.47
CA GLN A 184 23.38 24.84 20.48
C GLN A 184 24.88 25.02 20.73
N PHE A 185 25.30 25.09 22.00
CA PHE A 185 26.71 25.24 22.39
C PHE A 185 27.48 23.91 22.47
N SER A 186 26.80 22.77 22.57
CA SER A 186 27.43 21.45 22.74
C SER A 186 28.37 21.06 21.61
N MET A 187 28.19 21.61 20.41
CA MET A 187 29.06 21.38 19.25
C MET A 187 30.47 21.93 19.47
N ASN A 188 30.58 23.15 20.00
CA ASN A 188 31.88 23.74 20.32
C ASN A 188 32.53 23.02 21.50
N GLU A 189 31.76 22.70 22.54
CA GLU A 189 32.27 21.88 23.66
C GLU A 189 32.75 20.50 23.21
N TYR A 190 32.09 19.91 22.21
CA TYR A 190 32.48 18.62 21.66
C TYR A 190 33.81 18.70 20.91
N LEU A 191 33.96 19.69 20.02
CA LEU A 191 35.22 19.95 19.33
C LEU A 191 36.34 20.27 20.33
N ASP A 192 36.05 21.04 21.38
CA ASP A 192 37.00 21.33 22.45
C ASP A 192 37.43 20.09 23.22
N ARG A 193 36.49 19.19 23.54
CA ARG A 193 36.82 17.90 24.18
C ARG A 193 37.69 17.03 23.29
N PHE A 194 37.40 16.99 21.98
CA PHE A 194 38.23 16.26 21.03
C PHE A 194 39.66 16.82 20.99
N LEU A 195 39.80 18.15 20.92
CA LEU A 195 41.10 18.82 20.92
C LEU A 195 41.85 18.62 22.25
N LYS A 196 41.16 18.56 23.39
CA LYS A 196 41.77 18.33 24.71
C LYS A 196 42.16 16.87 25.00
N LEU A 197 41.90 15.92 24.10
CA LEU A 197 42.41 14.56 24.28
C LEU A 197 43.92 14.61 24.07
N ASP A 198 44.71 14.34 25.11
CA ASP A 198 46.18 14.42 25.14
C ASP A 198 46.87 13.80 23.91
N LYS A 199 46.24 12.81 23.27
CA LYS A 199 46.72 12.13 22.05
C LYS A 199 46.64 12.94 20.75
N VAL A 200 45.91 14.07 20.71
CA VAL A 200 45.67 14.90 19.50
C VAL A 200 46.62 16.08 19.40
N ILE A 201 47.06 16.63 20.55
CA ILE A 201 47.93 17.81 20.61
C ILE A 201 49.40 17.44 20.88
N GLU A 202 49.67 16.33 21.57
CA GLU A 202 51.05 15.88 21.81
C GLU A 202 51.56 15.02 20.64
N ARG A 203 51.99 15.68 19.55
CA ARG A 203 53.11 15.28 18.66
C ARG A 203 53.36 16.27 17.53
#